data_AF-A0A1M5J9G5-F1
#
_entry.id   AF-A0A1M5J9G5-F1
#
_cell.length_a   1.000
_cell.length_b   1.000
_cell.length_c   1.000
_cell.angle_alpha   90.00
_cell.angle_beta   90.00
_cell.angle_gamma   90.00
#
_symmetry.space_group_name_H-M   'P 1'
#
loop_
_entity.id
_entity.type
_entity.pdbx_description
1 polymer ?
#
loop_
_entity_poly.entity_id
_entity_poly.type
_entity_poly.pdbx_seq_one_letter_code
_entity_poly.pdbx_strand_id
1 'polypeptide(L)'
;MRLRVYGPLILLLAIVLMFFSVALREFLKITFILGMPFIFLLGFWFKRPKYSAAWFLSLTGLVLIAGLYGYMLVNLPEKIEVRKIIIEGANLEAEGKYDQAIARYKELGRLGKKAKMEEKISQAEKEKKAYLILQKAKELIKEGQKEEGLCLLDSIPEGTRAYHEAQRMKREYQDDSSG
;
A
#
# COMPACT_ATOMS: atom_id res chain seq x y z
N MET A 1 -24.73 39.80 -5.02
CA MET A 1 -24.94 39.12 -3.72
C MET A 1 -24.80 37.59 -3.76
N ARG A 2 -24.60 36.93 -4.92
CA ARG A 2 -24.46 35.45 -5.02
C ARG A 2 -23.05 34.89 -4.78
N LEU A 3 -21.97 35.67 -4.96
CA LEU A 3 -20.59 35.18 -4.77
C LEU A 3 -20.20 34.88 -3.31
N ARG A 4 -20.87 35.52 -2.33
CA ARG A 4 -20.53 35.37 -0.90
C ARG A 4 -21.01 34.05 -0.29
N VAL A 5 -22.00 33.40 -0.92
CA VAL A 5 -22.58 32.11 -0.50
C VAL A 5 -21.82 30.93 -1.09
N TYR A 6 -21.27 31.07 -2.30
CA TYR A 6 -20.43 30.03 -2.90
C TYR A 6 -19.00 30.01 -2.36
N GLY A 7 -18.51 31.09 -1.75
CA GLY A 7 -17.19 31.13 -1.10
C GLY A 7 -16.95 29.96 -0.13
N PRO A 8 -17.79 29.77 0.91
CA PRO A 8 -17.63 28.65 1.84
C PRO A 8 -17.90 27.29 1.17
N LEU A 9 -18.80 27.20 0.18
CA LEU A 9 -19.09 25.96 -0.55
C LEU A 9 -17.91 25.52 -1.44
N ILE A 10 -17.27 26.46 -2.13
CA ILE A 10 -16.06 26.25 -2.94
C ILE A 10 -14.88 25.89 -2.03
N LEU A 11 -14.78 26.52 -0.86
CA LEU A 11 -13.77 26.19 0.14
C LEU A 11 -13.97 24.77 0.69
N LEU A 12 -15.20 24.38 1.00
CA LEU A 12 -15.54 23.02 1.40
C LEU A 12 -15.25 22.01 0.28
N LEU A 13 -15.63 22.31 -0.96
CA LEU A 13 -15.35 21.47 -2.11
C LEU A 13 -13.84 21.33 -2.35
N ALA A 14 -13.09 22.42 -2.22
CA ALA A 14 -11.64 22.42 -2.32
C ALA A 14 -11.01 21.58 -1.21
N ILE A 15 -11.49 21.67 0.04
CA ILE A 15 -11.05 20.85 1.17
C ILE A 15 -11.36 19.36 0.92
N VAL A 16 -12.54 19.05 0.39
CA VAL A 16 -12.94 17.67 0.06
C VAL A 16 -12.07 17.11 -1.07
N LEU A 17 -11.88 17.86 -2.17
CA LEU A 17 -11.01 17.47 -3.28
C LEU A 17 -9.55 17.32 -2.84
N MET A 18 -9.09 18.20 -1.95
CA MET A 18 -7.80 18.11 -1.30
C MET A 18 -7.62 16.78 -0.55
N PHE A 19 -8.67 16.28 0.12
CA PHE A 19 -8.66 15.00 0.84
C PHE A 19 -8.55 13.77 -0.08
N PHE A 20 -8.95 13.90 -1.34
CA PHE A 20 -8.80 12.87 -2.37
C PHE A 20 -7.37 12.80 -2.95
N SER A 21 -6.59 13.88 -2.86
CA SER A 21 -5.21 13.86 -3.34
C SER A 21 -4.30 13.08 -2.38
N VAL A 22 -3.59 12.08 -2.92
CA VAL A 22 -2.68 11.21 -2.14
C VAL A 22 -1.58 12.04 -1.47
N ALA A 23 -1.03 13.02 -2.19
CA ALA A 23 0.01 13.92 -1.69
C ALA A 23 -0.44 14.71 -0.45
N LEU A 24 -1.64 15.29 -0.50
CA LEU A 24 -2.11 16.13 0.59
C LEU A 24 -2.58 15.30 1.79
N ARG A 25 -3.03 14.07 1.58
CA ARG A 25 -3.33 13.14 2.68
C ARG A 25 -2.07 12.75 3.46
N GLU A 26 -0.96 12.48 2.76
CA GLU A 26 0.32 12.21 3.41
C GLU A 26 0.86 13.46 4.11
N PHE A 27 0.74 14.64 3.48
CA PHE A 27 1.04 15.92 4.10
C PHE A 27 0.24 16.14 5.40
N LEU A 28 -1.09 15.97 5.36
CA LEU A 28 -1.95 16.16 6.53
C LEU A 28 -1.54 15.22 7.67
N LYS A 29 -1.29 13.93 7.37
CA LYS A 29 -0.84 12.97 8.38
C LYS A 29 0.46 13.41 9.05
N ILE A 30 1.45 13.83 8.26
CA ILE A 30 2.74 14.29 8.77
C ILE A 30 2.55 15.55 9.63
N THR A 31 1.79 16.53 9.15
CA THR A 31 1.51 17.77 9.87
C THR A 31 0.74 17.53 11.16
N PHE A 32 -0.21 16.59 11.21
CA PHE A 32 -0.91 16.24 12.46
C PHE A 32 0.00 15.50 13.45
N ILE A 33 0.78 14.51 12.98
CA ILE A 33 1.67 13.71 13.83
C ILE A 33 2.79 14.56 14.44
N LEU A 34 3.38 15.48 13.68
CA LEU A 34 4.46 16.35 14.14
C LEU A 34 3.95 17.67 14.76
N GLY A 35 2.81 18.18 14.29
CA GLY A 35 2.23 19.44 14.77
C GLY A 35 1.75 19.37 16.21
N MET A 36 1.19 18.23 16.64
CA MET A 36 0.72 18.07 18.02
C MET A 36 1.89 18.14 19.03
N PRO A 37 2.99 17.37 18.88
CA PRO A 37 4.20 17.53 19.69
C PRO A 37 4.82 18.93 19.59
N PHE A 38 4.81 19.52 18.39
CA PHE A 38 5.36 20.86 18.17
C PHE A 38 4.62 21.93 18.99
N ILE A 39 3.27 21.93 18.96
CA ILE A 39 2.45 22.88 19.73
C ILE A 39 2.63 22.66 21.23
N PHE A 40 2.73 21.41 21.68
CA PHE A 40 3.00 21.09 23.08
C PHE A 40 4.36 21.61 23.55
N LEU A 41 5.43 21.38 22.77
CA LEU A 41 6.77 21.88 23.07
C LEU A 41 6.83 23.41 23.01
N LEU A 42 6.14 24.02 22.07
CA LEU A 42 6.08 25.47 21.92
C LEU A 42 5.32 26.11 23.10
N GLY A 43 4.18 25.55 23.50
CA GLY A 43 3.44 25.97 24.69
C GLY A 43 4.24 25.77 26.00
N PHE A 44 5.04 24.70 26.08
CA PHE A 44 5.95 24.48 27.20
C PHE A 44 7.12 25.49 27.22
N TRP A 45 7.68 25.81 26.05
CA TRP A 45 8.77 26.77 25.89
C TRP A 45 8.36 28.19 26.32
N PHE A 46 7.16 28.65 25.96
CA PHE A 46 6.64 29.98 26.35
C PHE A 46 6.44 30.15 27.87
N LYS A 47 6.22 29.08 28.61
CA LYS A 47 5.97 29.12 30.07
C LYS A 47 7.25 29.04 30.92
N ARG A 48 8.42 28.79 30.31
CA ARG A 48 9.69 28.63 31.05
C ARG A 48 10.48 29.94 31.10
N PRO A 49 11.20 30.21 32.21
CA PRO A 49 12.04 31.39 32.31
C PRO A 49 13.14 31.35 31.23
N LYS A 50 13.39 32.50 30.62
CA LYS A 50 14.42 32.67 29.59
C LYS A 50 15.77 32.19 30.14
N TYR A 51 16.57 31.53 29.30
CA TYR A 51 17.91 31.01 29.63
C TYR A 51 17.98 29.87 30.65
N SER A 52 16.87 29.23 31.02
CA SER A 52 16.90 27.98 31.79
C SER A 52 17.38 26.80 30.93
N ALA A 53 18.00 25.78 31.54
CA ALA A 53 18.37 24.54 30.84
C ALA A 53 17.17 23.89 30.13
N ALA A 54 15.98 23.96 30.73
CA ALA A 54 14.74 23.50 30.12
C ALA A 54 14.33 24.31 28.87
N TRP A 55 14.70 25.59 28.80
CA TRP A 55 14.42 26.47 27.65
C TRP A 55 15.29 26.11 26.44
N PHE A 56 16.59 25.84 26.66
CA PHE A 56 17.48 25.33 25.61
C PHE A 56 17.05 23.95 25.10
N LEU A 57 16.68 23.04 26.01
CA LEU A 57 16.22 21.70 25.65
C LEU A 57 14.96 21.74 24.77
N SER A 58 13.99 22.59 25.09
CA SER A 58 12.80 22.78 24.25
C SER A 58 13.11 23.44 22.90
N LEU A 59 14.07 24.38 22.84
CA LEU A 59 14.48 24.99 21.58
C LEU A 59 15.13 23.96 20.65
N THR A 60 16.05 23.15 21.18
CA THR A 60 16.65 22.02 20.44
C THR A 60 15.58 21.04 19.97
N GLY A 61 14.60 20.70 20.82
CA GLY A 61 13.48 19.84 20.44
C GLY A 61 12.65 20.41 19.29
N LEU A 62 12.36 21.72 19.30
CA LEU A 62 11.63 22.39 18.22
C LEU A 62 12.41 22.39 16.91
N VAL A 63 13.73 22.65 16.95
CA VAL A 63 14.59 22.60 15.76
C VAL A 63 14.65 21.17 15.21
N LEU A 64 14.76 20.17 16.07
CA LEU A 64 14.78 18.76 15.67
C LEU A 64 13.47 18.35 15.00
N ILE A 65 12.31 18.75 15.55
CA ILE A 65 11.00 18.50 14.95
C ILE A 65 10.85 19.21 13.61
N ALA A 66 11.29 20.47 13.50
CA ALA A 66 11.26 21.22 12.26
C ALA A 66 12.15 20.59 11.18
N GLY A 67 13.36 20.14 11.55
CA GLY A 67 14.27 19.42 10.66
C GLY A 67 13.71 18.08 10.19
N LEU A 68 13.14 17.28 11.10
CA LEU A 68 12.44 16.03 10.75
C LEU A 68 11.27 16.29 9.81
N TYR A 69 10.48 17.33 10.06
CA TYR A 69 9.36 17.72 9.19
C TYR A 69 9.83 18.09 7.79
N GLY A 70 10.86 18.93 7.67
CA GLY A 70 11.48 19.28 6.39
C GLY A 70 11.99 18.05 5.64
N TYR A 71 12.70 17.16 6.34
CA TYR A 71 13.19 15.90 5.75
C TYR A 71 12.04 15.00 5.27
N MET A 72 10.95 14.87 6.04
CA MET A 72 9.80 14.07 5.65
C MET A 72 9.06 14.66 4.44
N LEU A 73 9.03 15.98 4.30
CA LEU A 73 8.45 16.66 3.14
C LEU A 73 9.27 16.45 1.87
N VAL A 74 10.61 16.50 1.97
CA VAL A 74 11.49 16.27 0.82
C VAL A 74 11.36 14.84 0.29
N ASN A 75 11.15 13.87 1.18
CA ASN A 75 10.98 12.45 0.80
C ASN A 75 9.52 12.06 0.45
N LEU A 76 8.57 12.99 0.57
CA LEU A 76 7.17 12.75 0.23
C LEU A 76 6.94 12.28 -1.22
N PRO A 77 7.53 12.91 -2.27
CA PRO A 77 7.35 12.45 -3.64
C PRO A 77 7.77 10.99 -3.84
N GLU A 78 8.89 10.58 -3.24
CA GLU A 78 9.38 9.20 -3.32
C GLU A 78 8.40 8.21 -2.67
N LYS A 79 7.82 8.56 -1.52
CA LYS A 79 6.82 7.70 -0.84
C LYS A 79 5.57 7.49 -1.69
N ILE A 80 5.11 8.56 -2.34
CA ILE A 80 3.95 8.51 -3.24
C ILE A 80 4.26 7.60 -4.44
N GLU A 81 5.44 7.73 -5.03
CA GLU A 81 5.85 6.92 -6.18
C GLU A 81 5.96 5.43 -5.81
N VAL A 82 6.61 5.11 -4.69
CA VAL A 82 6.66 3.74 -4.15
C VAL A 82 5.25 3.18 -3.95
N ARG A 83 4.34 3.97 -3.38
CA ARG A 83 2.96 3.55 -3.12
C ARG A 83 2.19 3.33 -4.42
N LYS A 84 2.39 4.20 -5.41
CA LYS A 84 1.79 4.08 -6.74
C LYS A 84 2.23 2.79 -7.43
N ILE A 85 3.53 2.51 -7.46
CA ILE A 85 4.08 1.27 -8.04
C ILE A 85 3.48 0.03 -7.37
N ILE A 86 3.35 0.05 -6.04
CA ILE A 86 2.78 -1.09 -5.30
C ILE A 86 1.30 -1.31 -5.64
N ILE A 87 0.51 -0.25 -5.73
CA ILE A 87 -0.91 -0.34 -6.05
C ILE A 87 -1.09 -0.82 -7.50
N GLU A 88 -0.34 -0.25 -8.44
CA GLU A 88 -0.39 -0.67 -9.84
C GLU A 88 0.02 -2.13 -10.01
N GLY A 89 1.10 -2.56 -9.35
CA GLY A 89 1.54 -3.96 -9.35
C GLY A 89 0.48 -4.90 -8.75
N ALA A 90 -0.12 -4.54 -7.62
CA ALA A 90 -1.16 -5.35 -6.98
C ALA A 90 -2.44 -5.45 -7.82
N ASN A 91 -2.79 -4.40 -8.56
CA ASN A 91 -3.91 -4.43 -9.50
C ASN A 91 -3.60 -5.37 -10.68
N LEU A 92 -2.38 -5.31 -11.22
CA LEU A 92 -1.94 -6.21 -12.29
C LEU A 92 -1.95 -7.68 -11.84
N GLU A 93 -1.54 -7.98 -10.59
CA GLU A 93 -1.68 -9.32 -10.01
C GLU A 93 -3.16 -9.76 -9.91
N ALA A 94 -4.06 -8.85 -9.54
CA ALA A 94 -5.50 -9.14 -9.48
C ALA A 94 -6.09 -9.42 -10.86
N GLU A 95 -5.56 -8.80 -11.91
CA GLU A 95 -5.93 -9.06 -13.30
C GLU A 95 -5.22 -10.31 -13.89
N GLY A 96 -4.39 -11.01 -13.10
CA GLY A 96 -3.61 -12.16 -13.58
C GLY A 96 -2.42 -11.80 -14.48
N LYS A 97 -2.10 -10.50 -14.61
CA LYS A 97 -0.99 -9.97 -15.42
C LYS A 97 0.33 -9.96 -14.64
N TYR A 98 0.75 -11.11 -14.14
CA TYR A 98 1.89 -11.23 -13.22
C TYR A 98 3.21 -10.72 -13.81
N ASP A 99 3.47 -10.92 -15.11
CA ASP A 99 4.69 -10.42 -15.75
C ASP A 99 4.77 -8.88 -15.78
N GLN A 100 3.62 -8.24 -15.99
CA GLN A 100 3.53 -6.78 -15.93
C GLN A 100 3.67 -6.28 -14.50
N ALA A 101 3.08 -6.99 -13.52
CA ALA A 101 3.23 -6.68 -12.11
C ALA A 101 4.71 -6.74 -11.67
N ILE A 102 5.43 -7.80 -12.05
CA ILE A 102 6.86 -7.97 -11.77
C ILE A 102 7.67 -6.84 -12.40
N ALA A 103 7.38 -6.49 -13.67
CA ALA A 103 8.04 -5.36 -14.33
C ALA A 103 7.81 -4.03 -13.60
N ARG A 104 6.60 -3.80 -13.08
CA ARG A 104 6.30 -2.64 -12.25
C ARG A 104 7.05 -2.65 -10.94
N TYR A 105 7.10 -3.76 -10.21
CA TYR A 105 7.86 -3.81 -8.96
C TYR A 105 9.35 -3.58 -9.15
N LYS A 106 9.95 -3.92 -10.30
CA LYS A 106 11.35 -3.59 -10.60
C LYS A 106 11.63 -2.08 -10.54
N GLU A 107 10.64 -1.23 -10.80
CA GLU A 107 10.77 0.23 -10.67
C GLU A 107 11.10 0.65 -9.23
N LEU A 108 10.69 -0.12 -8.21
CA LEU A 108 11.05 0.12 -6.80
C LEU A 108 12.58 0.07 -6.57
N GLY A 109 13.31 -0.72 -7.37
CA GLY A 109 14.76 -0.78 -7.32
C GLY A 109 15.42 0.55 -7.68
N ARG A 110 14.82 1.32 -8.60
CA ARG A 110 15.32 2.66 -9.01
C ARG A 110 15.17 3.69 -7.89
N LEU A 111 14.20 3.48 -7.00
CA LEU A 111 13.97 4.29 -5.80
C LEU A 111 14.77 3.82 -4.59
N GLY A 112 15.77 2.94 -4.80
CA GLY A 112 16.59 2.38 -3.72
C GLY A 112 15.85 1.40 -2.80
N LYS A 113 14.62 0.99 -3.13
CA LYS A 113 13.80 0.07 -2.32
C LYS A 113 14.01 -1.40 -2.70
N LYS A 114 15.27 -1.84 -2.78
CA LYS A 114 15.66 -3.20 -3.24
C LYS A 114 14.98 -4.32 -2.45
N ALA A 115 15.03 -4.26 -1.11
CA ALA A 115 14.40 -5.30 -0.28
C ALA A 115 12.89 -5.43 -0.57
N LYS A 116 12.19 -4.30 -0.74
CA LYS A 116 10.75 -4.29 -1.02
C LYS A 116 10.43 -4.75 -2.45
N MET A 117 11.31 -4.42 -3.40
CA MET A 117 11.23 -4.92 -4.78
C MET A 117 11.32 -6.45 -4.78
N GLU A 118 12.35 -7.01 -4.14
CA GLU A 118 12.59 -8.45 -4.10
C GLU A 118 11.44 -9.20 -3.41
N GLU A 119 10.96 -8.69 -2.28
CA GLU A 119 9.78 -9.22 -1.58
C GLU A 119 8.56 -9.28 -2.52
N LYS A 120 8.26 -8.18 -3.22
CA LYS A 120 7.09 -8.10 -4.10
C LYS A 120 7.21 -8.95 -5.35
N ILE A 121 8.39 -9.01 -5.96
CA ILE A 121 8.65 -9.87 -7.11
C ILE A 121 8.51 -11.34 -6.69
N SER A 122 9.09 -11.74 -5.56
CA SER A 122 9.00 -13.11 -5.05
C SER A 122 7.54 -13.51 -4.79
N GLN A 123 6.75 -12.61 -4.19
CA GLN A 123 5.32 -12.83 -3.99
C GLN A 123 4.57 -13.01 -5.32
N ALA A 124 4.80 -12.11 -6.28
CA ALA A 124 4.17 -12.17 -7.61
C ALA A 124 4.56 -13.43 -8.39
N GLU A 125 5.81 -13.90 -8.28
CA GLU A 125 6.27 -15.15 -8.88
C GLU A 125 5.60 -16.37 -8.25
N LYS A 126 5.42 -16.39 -6.93
CA LYS A 126 4.70 -17.46 -6.24
C LYS A 126 3.26 -17.52 -6.72
N GLU A 127 2.58 -16.38 -6.80
CA GLU A 127 1.20 -16.29 -7.32
C GLU A 127 1.12 -16.68 -8.81
N LYS A 128 2.08 -16.26 -9.64
CA LYS A 128 2.15 -16.66 -11.04
C LYS A 128 2.24 -18.17 -11.20
N LYS A 129 3.13 -18.83 -10.46
CA LYS A 129 3.28 -20.29 -10.50
C LYS A 129 2.00 -20.99 -10.07
N ALA A 130 1.39 -20.53 -8.98
CA ALA A 130 0.13 -21.06 -8.46
C ALA A 130 -1.00 -20.92 -9.49
N TYR A 131 -1.09 -19.77 -10.16
CA TYR A 131 -2.06 -19.52 -11.22
C TYR A 131 -1.86 -20.42 -12.44
N LEU A 132 -0.61 -20.65 -12.88
CA LEU A 132 -0.33 -21.56 -13.99
C LEU A 132 -0.71 -23.00 -13.68
N ILE A 133 -0.44 -23.47 -12.46
CA ILE A 133 -0.84 -24.81 -12.00
C ILE A 133 -2.37 -24.91 -12.00
N LEU A 134 -3.07 -23.89 -11.49
CA LEU A 134 -4.52 -23.83 -11.50
C LEU A 134 -5.10 -23.87 -12.92
N GLN A 135 -4.55 -23.10 -13.86
CA GLN A 135 -5.02 -23.11 -15.26
C GLN A 135 -4.84 -24.48 -15.91
N LYS A 136 -3.67 -25.10 -15.74
CA LYS A 136 -3.41 -26.44 -16.26
C LYS A 136 -4.36 -27.48 -15.64
N ALA A 137 -4.65 -27.37 -14.34
CA ALA A 137 -5.60 -28.25 -13.69
C ALA A 137 -7.03 -28.06 -14.23
N LYS A 138 -7.46 -26.82 -14.50
CA LYS A 138 -8.75 -26.56 -15.15
C LYS A 138 -8.83 -27.15 -16.57
N GLU A 139 -7.74 -27.07 -17.33
CA GLU A 139 -7.65 -27.67 -18.66
C GLU A 139 -7.81 -29.20 -18.60
N LEU A 140 -7.04 -29.88 -17.75
CA LEU A 140 -7.13 -31.34 -17.56
C LEU A 140 -8.54 -31.80 -17.17
N ILE A 141 -9.20 -31.05 -16.28
CA ILE A 141 -10.58 -31.37 -15.87
C ILE A 141 -11.55 -31.21 -17.05
N LYS A 142 -11.40 -30.16 -17.88
CA LYS A 142 -12.21 -29.97 -19.09
C LYS A 142 -11.97 -31.05 -20.13
N GLU A 143 -10.75 -31.57 -20.22
CA GLU A 143 -10.37 -32.68 -21.10
C GLU A 143 -10.86 -34.05 -20.60
N GLY A 144 -11.55 -34.09 -19.45
CA GLY A 144 -12.10 -35.32 -18.86
C GLY A 144 -11.13 -36.05 -17.93
N GLN A 145 -9.89 -35.58 -17.78
CA GLN A 145 -8.89 -36.11 -16.86
C GLN A 145 -9.07 -35.54 -15.44
N LYS A 146 -10.26 -35.78 -14.87
CA LYS A 146 -10.70 -35.18 -13.58
C LYS A 146 -9.73 -35.52 -12.43
N GLU A 147 -9.30 -36.77 -12.29
CA GLU A 147 -8.41 -37.20 -11.20
C GLU A 147 -7.03 -36.54 -11.27
N GLU A 148 -6.42 -36.47 -12.46
CA GLU A 148 -5.13 -35.81 -12.66
C GLU A 148 -5.23 -34.31 -12.40
N GLY A 149 -6.31 -33.67 -12.85
CA GLY A 149 -6.56 -32.26 -12.57
C GLY A 149 -6.74 -31.97 -11.07
N LEU A 150 -7.47 -32.80 -10.33
CA LEU A 150 -7.64 -32.66 -8.88
C LEU A 150 -6.32 -32.86 -8.12
N CYS A 151 -5.50 -33.83 -8.53
CA CYS A 151 -4.16 -34.04 -7.97
C CYS A 151 -3.25 -32.82 -8.23
N LEU A 152 -3.34 -32.24 -9.43
CA LEU A 152 -2.57 -31.05 -9.77
C LEU A 152 -2.97 -29.83 -8.93
N LEU A 153 -4.26 -29.71 -8.55
CA LEU A 153 -4.73 -28.69 -7.62
C LEU A 153 -4.14 -28.84 -6.20
N ASP A 154 -3.73 -30.03 -5.75
CA ASP A 154 -3.04 -30.22 -4.44
C ASP A 154 -1.61 -29.67 -4.44
N SER A 155 -1.00 -29.55 -5.62
CA SER A 155 0.36 -29.03 -5.76
C SER A 155 0.43 -27.49 -5.66
N ILE A 156 -0.71 -26.81 -5.52
CA ILE A 156 -0.77 -25.35 -5.48
C ILE A 156 -0.30 -24.86 -4.09
N PRO A 157 0.70 -23.94 -4.02
CA PRO A 157 1.21 -23.45 -2.75
C PRO A 157 0.14 -22.76 -1.89
N GLU A 158 0.10 -23.09 -0.61
CA GLU A 158 -0.79 -22.44 0.37
C GLU A 158 -0.57 -20.92 0.46
N GLY A 159 -1.64 -20.22 0.81
CA GLY A 159 -1.66 -18.76 0.98
C GLY A 159 -1.64 -17.97 -0.32
N THR A 160 -1.85 -18.63 -1.47
CA THR A 160 -2.02 -17.98 -2.78
C THR A 160 -3.50 -17.82 -3.12
N ARG A 161 -3.84 -16.87 -3.98
CA ARG A 161 -5.23 -16.71 -4.46
C ARG A 161 -5.70 -17.96 -5.20
N ALA A 162 -4.82 -18.55 -6.00
CA ALA A 162 -5.10 -19.77 -6.74
C ALA A 162 -5.36 -20.97 -5.82
N TYR A 163 -4.75 -21.04 -4.63
CA TYR A 163 -5.02 -22.09 -3.65
C TYR A 163 -6.45 -22.04 -3.13
N HIS A 164 -6.96 -20.85 -2.80
CA HIS A 164 -8.34 -20.70 -2.35
C HIS A 164 -9.34 -21.10 -3.43
N GLU A 165 -9.05 -20.75 -4.68
CA GLU A 165 -9.87 -21.16 -5.83
C GLU A 165 -9.81 -22.67 -6.06
N ALA A 166 -8.63 -23.27 -5.95
CA ALA A 166 -8.42 -24.71 -6.07
C ALA A 166 -9.21 -25.50 -5.00
N GLN A 167 -9.17 -25.03 -3.75
CA GLN A 167 -9.93 -25.64 -2.66
C GLN A 167 -11.44 -25.55 -2.88
N ARG A 168 -11.92 -24.44 -3.45
CA ARG A 168 -13.33 -24.29 -3.82
C ARG A 168 -13.71 -25.30 -4.91
N MET A 169 -12.93 -25.42 -5.98
CA MET A 169 -13.18 -26.38 -7.06
C MET A 169 -13.22 -27.83 -6.56
N LYS A 170 -12.31 -28.20 -5.66
CA LYS A 170 -12.29 -29.55 -5.08
C LYS A 170 -13.58 -29.90 -4.35
N ARG A 171 -14.11 -28.96 -3.56
CA ARG A 171 -15.38 -29.15 -2.83
C ARG A 171 -16.54 -29.33 -3.79
N GLU A 172 -16.64 -28.48 -4.81
CA GLU A 172 -17.69 -28.57 -5.84
C GLU A 172 -17.68 -29.95 -6.53
N TYR A 173 -16.50 -30.50 -6.86
CA TYR A 173 -16.39 -31.82 -7.49
C TYR A 173 -16.60 -33.02 -6.56
N GLN A 174 -16.38 -32.86 -5.25
CA GLN A 174 -16.65 -33.90 -4.24
C GLN A 174 -18.16 -34.02 -3.97
N ASP A 175 -18.87 -32.90 -3.92
CA ASP A 175 -20.32 -32.86 -3.76
C ASP A 175 -21.02 -33.49 -4.99
N ASP A 176 -20.58 -33.18 -6.21
CA ASP A 176 -21.11 -33.77 -7.46
C ASP A 176 -20.87 -35.28 -7.60
N SER A 177 -19.91 -35.85 -6.88
CA SER A 177 -19.64 -37.31 -6.93
C SER A 177 -20.40 -38.09 -5.85
N SER A 178 -21.15 -37.39 -4.98
CA SER A 178 -21.87 -37.94 -3.83
C SER A 178 -23.40 -37.96 -4.01
N GLY A 179 -23.90 -37.49 -5.16
CA GLY A 179 -25.33 -37.52 -5.56
C GLY A 179 -25.55 -38.40 -6.78
#